data_AF-A0A0N4YXU5-F1
#
_entry.id   AF-A0A0N4YXU5-F1
#
_cell.length_a   1.000
_cell.length_b   1.000
_cell.length_c   1.000
_cell.angle_alpha   90.00
_cell.angle_beta   90.00
_cell.angle_gamma   90.00
#
_symmetry.space_group_name_H-M   'P 1'
#
loop_
_entity.id
_entity.type
_entity.pdbx_description
1 polymer ?
#
loop_
_entity_poly.entity_id
_entity_poly.type
_entity_poly.pdbx_seq_one_letter_code
_entity_poly.pdbx_strand_id
1 'polypeptide(L)'
;MLCSEHATTKKCPTPEYMNLYFKVKGFYFKYVSDLPQYKQSIPEFPAWFIPFVMDWLNENDEHSMDILRNAYNRDKADNFPQTSDHTRFSNSVVDVFTQLNEALKLLKQMDCPNPVVYADMMKRFSKTLNKVLLAYADMVHKDFSKFSSNEKLACILMNNVQQLRVQLEKIYETMGGAELDPVCSQVLTNLQKKLNSVLDKLSGQEVDAVLEPLMDLLEGSLQRYFQQCEKTVLKYILKELWRITIVSMEKMVVLPPLADKTLLKQLPNAKIQDVTKLMSTNIQNIKGMSSVKDMMDMARECERSLTPKQCTVLDAALDAIKECFHAGGQGLKKSFFEKSPELQSLKYALSLYTQTTEQLIKTFIQSQKQQGSLLRTNSNPLVSAVLKLGGILCP
;
A
#
# COMPACT_ATOMS: atom_id res chain seq x y z
N MET A 1 45.47 -31.45 8.33
CA MET A 1 45.97 -31.86 6.99
C MET A 1 44.90 -32.55 6.15
N LEU A 2 44.30 -33.67 6.58
CA LEU A 2 43.30 -34.41 5.78
C LEU A 2 42.08 -33.59 5.32
N CYS A 3 41.44 -32.81 6.21
CA CYS A 3 40.30 -31.96 5.81
C CYS A 3 40.70 -30.88 4.79
N SER A 4 41.94 -30.39 4.83
CA SER A 4 42.45 -29.41 3.86
C SER A 4 42.69 -30.02 2.48
N GLU A 5 43.06 -31.30 2.41
CA GLU A 5 43.23 -32.04 1.14
C GLU A 5 41.87 -32.48 0.57
N HIS A 6 40.93 -32.86 1.42
CA HIS A 6 39.58 -33.22 1.01
C HIS A 6 38.75 -32.00 0.57
N ALA A 7 39.03 -30.80 1.11
CA ALA A 7 38.38 -29.56 0.67
C ALA A 7 38.66 -29.21 -0.79
N THR A 8 39.83 -29.59 -1.33
CA THR A 8 40.18 -29.37 -2.74
C THR A 8 39.76 -30.51 -3.65
N THR A 9 39.79 -31.75 -3.16
CA THR A 9 39.57 -32.94 -4.00
C THR A 9 38.13 -33.47 -3.99
N LYS A 10 37.29 -33.07 -3.01
CA LYS A 10 35.86 -33.44 -2.88
C LYS A 10 35.55 -34.93 -3.14
N LYS A 11 36.36 -35.83 -2.55
CA LYS A 11 36.32 -37.28 -2.83
C LYS A 11 35.09 -38.03 -2.26
N CYS A 12 34.31 -37.41 -1.38
CA CYS A 12 33.18 -38.03 -0.67
C CYS A 12 31.95 -37.12 -0.75
N PRO A 13 30.73 -37.67 -0.63
CA PRO A 13 29.50 -36.87 -0.61
C PRO A 13 29.37 -36.08 0.69
N THR A 14 28.72 -34.91 0.60
CA THR A 14 28.56 -33.95 1.70
C THR A 14 27.98 -34.53 3.00
N PRO A 15 26.96 -35.42 2.98
CA PRO A 15 26.45 -36.06 4.19
C PRO A 15 27.50 -36.85 4.98
N GLU A 16 28.50 -37.44 4.33
CA GLU A 16 29.59 -38.17 5.01
C GLU A 16 30.47 -37.22 5.83
N TYR A 17 30.78 -36.04 5.28
CA TYR A 17 31.54 -35.02 5.99
C TYR A 17 30.75 -34.43 7.17
N MET A 18 29.43 -34.24 7.01
CA MET A 18 28.57 -33.79 8.11
C MET A 18 28.52 -34.85 9.24
N ASN A 19 28.41 -36.13 8.90
CA ASN A 19 28.48 -37.22 9.88
C ASN A 19 29.84 -37.29 10.59
N LEU A 20 30.93 -37.05 9.85
CA LEU A 20 32.27 -36.98 10.43
C LEU A 20 32.39 -35.83 11.43
N TYR A 21 31.82 -34.65 11.14
CA TYR A 21 31.77 -33.53 12.08
C TYR A 21 31.16 -33.96 13.42
N PHE A 22 30.00 -34.65 13.41
CA PHE A 22 29.36 -35.12 14.64
C PHE A 22 30.21 -36.13 15.41
N LYS A 23 30.92 -37.02 14.72
CA LYS A 23 31.85 -37.98 15.35
C LYS A 23 33.03 -37.26 16.00
N VAL A 24 33.65 -36.29 15.32
CA VAL A 24 34.77 -35.51 15.86
C VAL A 24 34.32 -34.66 17.05
N LYS A 25 33.15 -34.03 16.95
CA LYS A 25 32.53 -33.30 18.07
C LYS A 25 32.35 -34.21 19.29
N GLY A 26 31.75 -35.38 19.11
CA GLY A 26 31.53 -36.35 20.19
C GLY A 26 32.84 -36.80 20.84
N PHE A 27 33.88 -37.06 20.03
CA PHE A 27 35.21 -37.39 20.53
C PHE A 27 35.84 -36.24 21.33
N TYR A 28 35.78 -35.01 20.81
CA TYR A 28 36.36 -33.83 21.47
C TYR A 28 35.74 -33.61 22.85
N PHE A 29 34.42 -33.57 22.94
CA PHE A 29 33.76 -33.32 24.23
C PHE A 29 33.93 -34.48 25.21
N LYS A 30 33.95 -35.73 24.73
CA LYS A 30 34.08 -36.89 25.61
C LYS A 30 35.48 -37.08 26.19
N TYR A 31 36.53 -36.68 25.46
CA TYR A 31 37.91 -37.05 25.81
C TYR A 31 38.90 -35.89 25.88
N VAL A 32 38.62 -34.77 25.22
CA VAL A 32 39.58 -33.66 25.04
C VAL A 32 39.19 -32.43 25.85
N SER A 33 37.89 -32.13 25.95
CA SER A 33 37.40 -30.86 26.52
C SER A 33 37.79 -30.62 27.99
N ASP A 34 37.94 -31.69 28.79
CA ASP A 34 38.30 -31.59 30.21
C ASP A 34 39.81 -31.51 30.48
N LEU A 35 40.65 -31.66 29.45
CA LEU A 35 42.09 -31.60 29.62
C LEU A 35 42.52 -30.18 30.05
N PRO A 36 43.48 -30.02 30.99
CA PRO A 36 43.87 -28.72 31.53
C PRO A 36 44.24 -27.67 30.47
N GLN A 37 44.87 -28.12 29.38
CA GLN A 37 45.28 -27.28 28.26
C GLN A 37 44.12 -26.80 27.37
N TYR A 38 42.97 -27.47 27.40
CA TYR A 38 41.83 -27.20 26.51
C TYR A 38 40.56 -26.71 27.21
N LYS A 39 40.48 -26.84 28.54
CA LYS A 39 39.29 -26.57 29.36
C LYS A 39 38.67 -25.16 29.22
N GLN A 40 39.46 -24.18 28.78
CA GLN A 40 39.01 -22.80 28.55
C GLN A 40 39.35 -22.30 27.14
N SER A 41 39.82 -23.19 26.26
CA SER A 41 40.16 -22.85 24.88
C SER A 41 38.94 -22.99 23.97
N ILE A 42 38.88 -22.15 22.93
CA ILE A 42 37.90 -22.33 21.85
C ILE A 42 38.35 -23.51 20.99
N PRO A 43 37.52 -24.54 20.74
CA PRO A 43 37.93 -25.68 19.94
C PRO A 43 38.22 -25.29 18.49
N GLU A 44 39.35 -25.76 17.94
CA GLU A 44 39.75 -25.48 16.55
C GLU A 44 39.05 -26.38 15.53
N PHE A 45 38.62 -27.58 15.93
CA PHE A 45 38.10 -28.58 15.00
C PHE A 45 36.93 -28.10 14.12
N PRO A 46 36.00 -27.22 14.55
CA PRO A 46 34.93 -26.74 13.68
C PRO A 46 35.46 -26.01 12.44
N ALA A 47 36.61 -25.33 12.55
CA ALA A 47 37.23 -24.62 11.43
C ALA A 47 37.63 -25.57 10.29
N TRP A 48 37.97 -26.83 10.60
CA TRP A 48 38.34 -27.83 9.60
C TRP A 48 37.16 -28.24 8.71
N PHE A 49 35.92 -28.05 9.19
CA PHE A 49 34.72 -28.46 8.50
C PHE A 49 34.02 -27.33 7.73
N ILE A 50 34.52 -26.08 7.82
CA ILE A 50 33.92 -24.92 7.14
C ILE A 50 33.64 -25.21 5.65
N PRO A 51 34.59 -25.71 4.84
CA PRO A 51 34.35 -25.93 3.41
C PRO A 51 33.18 -26.88 3.14
N PHE A 52 33.08 -27.96 3.91
CA PHE A 52 32.04 -28.98 3.74
C PHE A 52 30.66 -28.48 4.18
N VAL A 53 30.60 -27.69 5.26
CA VAL A 53 29.35 -27.05 5.70
C VAL A 53 28.89 -26.02 4.67
N MET A 54 29.82 -25.27 4.06
CA MET A 54 29.48 -24.32 3.00
C MET A 54 29.00 -25.03 1.73
N ASP A 55 29.61 -26.16 1.36
CA ASP A 55 29.13 -27.02 0.27
C ASP A 55 27.72 -27.56 0.57
N TRP A 56 27.47 -28.04 1.80
CA TRP A 56 26.15 -28.47 2.24
C TRP A 56 25.11 -27.35 2.13
N LEU A 57 25.47 -26.13 2.54
CA LEU A 57 24.60 -24.96 2.42
C LEU A 57 24.31 -24.61 0.95
N ASN A 58 25.26 -24.83 0.03
CA ASN A 58 25.04 -24.65 -1.41
C ASN A 58 24.08 -25.71 -1.97
N GLU A 59 24.26 -26.97 -1.61
CA GLU A 59 23.32 -28.05 -1.99
C GLU A 59 21.91 -27.78 -1.42
N ASN A 60 21.84 -27.31 -0.17
CA ASN A 60 20.60 -26.93 0.48
C ASN A 60 19.90 -25.76 -0.21
N ASP A 61 20.63 -24.78 -0.78
CA ASP A 61 20.02 -23.69 -1.54
C ASP A 61 19.26 -24.21 -2.76
N GLU A 62 19.87 -25.10 -3.53
CA GLU A 62 19.27 -25.67 -4.73
C GLU A 62 18.09 -26.57 -4.37
N HIS A 63 18.24 -27.42 -3.36
CA HIS A 63 17.14 -28.25 -2.86
C HIS A 63 15.95 -27.40 -2.37
N SER A 64 16.22 -26.34 -1.60
CA SER A 64 15.16 -25.43 -1.11
C SER A 64 14.45 -24.69 -2.24
N MET A 65 15.17 -24.32 -3.30
CA MET A 65 14.58 -23.71 -4.50
C MET A 65 13.71 -24.68 -5.29
N ASP A 66 14.10 -25.95 -5.37
CA ASP A 66 13.30 -26.97 -6.05
C ASP A 66 12.02 -27.30 -5.28
N ILE A 67 12.12 -27.43 -3.94
CA ILE A 67 10.93 -27.57 -3.07
C ILE A 67 9.98 -26.38 -3.27
N LEU A 68 10.51 -25.15 -3.23
CA LEU A 68 9.73 -23.94 -3.49
C LEU A 68 8.97 -24.02 -4.82
N ARG A 69 9.68 -24.27 -5.92
CA ARG A 69 9.08 -24.28 -7.26
C ARG A 69 8.01 -25.37 -7.38
N ASN A 70 8.30 -26.56 -6.87
CA ASN A 70 7.38 -27.69 -6.94
C ASN A 70 6.14 -27.45 -6.08
N ALA A 71 6.31 -26.98 -4.84
CA ALA A 71 5.21 -26.68 -3.93
C ALA A 71 4.31 -25.58 -4.50
N TYR A 72 4.89 -24.47 -4.98
CA TYR A 72 4.11 -23.36 -5.55
C TYR A 72 3.35 -23.76 -6.81
N ASN A 73 3.99 -24.47 -7.74
CA ASN A 73 3.33 -24.88 -8.98
C ASN A 73 2.22 -25.91 -8.75
N ARG A 74 2.38 -26.79 -7.75
CA ARG A 74 1.33 -27.72 -7.32
C ARG A 74 0.14 -26.96 -6.75
N ASP A 75 0.38 -26.07 -5.80
CA ASP A 75 -0.67 -25.21 -5.24
C ASP A 75 -1.39 -24.41 -6.32
N LYS A 76 -0.63 -23.85 -7.27
CA LYS A 76 -1.19 -23.09 -8.39
C LYS A 76 -2.12 -23.94 -9.26
N ALA A 77 -1.79 -25.21 -9.52
CA ALA A 77 -2.65 -26.11 -10.28
C ALA A 77 -3.96 -26.42 -9.52
N ASP A 78 -3.89 -26.44 -8.19
CA ASP A 78 -5.01 -26.76 -7.29
C ASP A 78 -5.75 -25.51 -6.77
N ASN A 79 -5.51 -24.33 -7.35
CA ASN A 79 -6.07 -23.03 -6.90
C ASN A 79 -5.78 -22.70 -5.43
N PHE A 80 -4.53 -22.90 -5.01
CA PHE A 80 -3.99 -22.52 -3.70
C PHE A 80 -4.81 -23.07 -2.52
N PRO A 81 -4.89 -24.40 -2.36
CA PRO A 81 -5.67 -25.03 -1.31
C PRO A 81 -5.14 -24.67 0.09
N GLN A 82 -6.05 -24.42 1.02
CA GLN A 82 -5.74 -24.19 2.43
C GLN A 82 -5.78 -25.52 3.20
N THR A 83 -4.90 -25.67 4.19
CA THR A 83 -4.82 -26.91 5.00
C THR A 83 -6.07 -27.12 5.87
N SER A 84 -6.75 -26.04 6.26
CA SER A 84 -7.99 -26.08 7.06
C SER A 84 -8.75 -24.76 6.96
N ASP A 85 -10.02 -24.74 7.41
CA ASP A 85 -10.86 -23.53 7.44
C ASP A 85 -10.29 -22.40 8.33
N HIS A 86 -9.43 -22.75 9.29
CA HIS A 86 -8.76 -21.80 10.17
C HIS A 86 -7.44 -21.26 9.58
N THR A 87 -6.95 -21.88 8.51
CA THR A 87 -5.69 -21.50 7.86
C THR A 87 -5.97 -20.57 6.69
N ARG A 88 -5.38 -19.36 6.72
CA ARG A 88 -5.65 -18.31 5.72
C ARG A 88 -4.69 -18.34 4.52
N PHE A 89 -3.61 -19.11 4.59
CA PHE A 89 -2.59 -19.30 3.56
C PHE A 89 -2.63 -20.73 3.01
N SER A 90 -2.01 -20.96 1.85
CA SER A 90 -2.03 -22.24 1.16
C SER A 90 -0.88 -23.18 1.54
N ASN A 91 -1.00 -24.45 1.14
CA ASN A 91 -0.08 -25.52 1.54
C ASN A 91 1.39 -25.29 1.14
N SER A 92 1.66 -24.62 0.01
CA SER A 92 3.03 -24.32 -0.43
C SER A 92 3.85 -23.51 0.57
N VAL A 93 3.20 -22.68 1.39
CA VAL A 93 3.90 -21.97 2.47
C VAL A 93 4.37 -22.96 3.54
N VAL A 94 3.54 -23.93 3.89
CA VAL A 94 3.87 -24.97 4.87
C VAL A 94 5.05 -25.81 4.37
N ASP A 95 5.02 -26.23 3.10
CA ASP A 95 6.09 -27.03 2.50
C ASP A 95 7.44 -26.30 2.53
N VAL A 96 7.46 -25.03 2.10
CA VAL A 96 8.68 -24.21 2.07
C VAL A 96 9.24 -24.00 3.46
N PHE A 97 8.40 -23.67 4.45
CA PHE A 97 8.89 -23.48 5.82
C PHE A 97 9.26 -24.78 6.51
N THR A 98 8.67 -25.92 6.14
CA THR A 98 9.11 -27.22 6.65
C THR A 98 10.56 -27.47 6.22
N GLN A 99 10.86 -27.31 4.93
CA GLN A 99 12.24 -27.46 4.40
C GLN A 99 13.23 -26.49 5.07
N LEU A 100 12.88 -25.21 5.18
CA LEU A 100 13.77 -24.20 5.78
C LEU A 100 14.01 -24.46 7.28
N ASN A 101 12.98 -24.90 8.03
CA ASN A 101 13.12 -25.22 9.44
C ASN A 101 13.92 -26.51 9.66
N GLU A 102 13.79 -27.51 8.78
CA GLU A 102 14.63 -28.71 8.83
C GLU A 102 16.11 -28.38 8.61
N ALA A 103 16.41 -27.53 7.63
CA ALA A 103 17.77 -27.05 7.40
C ALA A 103 18.33 -26.28 8.61
N LEU A 104 17.56 -25.36 9.19
CA LEU A 104 17.95 -24.63 10.39
C LEU A 104 18.17 -25.57 11.58
N LYS A 105 17.28 -26.55 11.76
CA LYS A 105 17.37 -27.53 12.84
C LYS A 105 18.68 -28.31 12.74
N LEU A 106 19.09 -28.73 11.55
CA LEU A 106 20.36 -29.42 11.34
C LEU A 106 21.56 -28.53 11.73
N LEU A 107 21.57 -27.26 11.29
CA LEU A 107 22.62 -26.31 11.66
C LEU A 107 22.70 -26.08 13.18
N LYS A 108 21.55 -26.00 13.86
CA LYS A 108 21.51 -25.86 15.33
C LYS A 108 21.96 -27.14 16.04
N GLN A 109 21.61 -28.31 15.53
CA GLN A 109 22.04 -29.60 16.10
C GLN A 109 23.55 -29.82 16.00
N MET A 110 24.23 -29.17 15.05
CA MET A 110 25.69 -29.15 15.02
C MET A 110 26.29 -28.58 16.30
N ASP A 111 25.58 -27.66 16.98
CA ASP A 111 25.94 -27.03 18.26
C ASP A 111 27.44 -26.74 18.30
N CYS A 112 27.82 -25.81 17.42
CA CYS A 112 29.19 -25.47 17.08
C CYS A 112 29.83 -24.69 18.23
N PRO A 113 30.91 -25.19 18.85
CA PRO A 113 31.52 -24.52 20.00
C PRO A 113 32.36 -23.30 19.64
N ASN A 114 32.62 -23.07 18.34
CA ASN A 114 33.34 -21.91 17.87
C ASN A 114 32.33 -20.83 17.42
N PRO A 115 32.20 -19.70 18.15
CA PRO A 115 31.18 -18.70 17.87
C PRO A 115 31.39 -17.98 16.53
N VAL A 116 32.64 -17.85 16.07
CA VAL A 116 32.96 -17.23 14.78
C VAL A 116 32.47 -18.12 13.63
N VAL A 117 32.75 -19.42 13.71
CA VAL A 117 32.30 -20.39 12.70
C VAL A 117 30.77 -20.49 12.68
N TYR A 118 30.14 -20.52 13.86
CA TYR A 118 28.68 -20.54 13.96
C TYR A 118 28.05 -19.28 13.34
N ALA A 119 28.61 -18.10 13.62
CA ALA A 119 28.14 -16.83 13.04
C ALA A 119 28.22 -16.85 11.50
N ASP A 120 29.31 -17.38 10.94
CA ASP A 120 29.47 -17.51 9.48
C ASP A 120 28.45 -18.49 8.86
N MET A 121 28.15 -19.60 9.55
CA MET A 121 27.10 -20.53 9.13
C MET A 121 25.73 -19.84 9.10
N MET A 122 25.37 -19.10 10.17
CA MET A 122 24.11 -18.37 10.24
C MET A 122 24.02 -17.28 9.18
N LYS A 123 25.11 -16.54 8.96
CA LYS A 123 25.23 -15.53 7.90
C LYS A 123 25.02 -16.13 6.52
N ARG A 124 25.59 -17.31 6.24
CA ARG A 124 25.37 -18.01 4.97
C ARG A 124 23.94 -18.52 4.82
N PHE A 125 23.34 -19.06 5.89
CA PHE A 125 21.95 -19.53 5.88
C PHE A 125 20.95 -18.36 5.69
N SER A 126 21.23 -17.18 6.24
CA SER A 126 20.40 -15.98 6.01
C SER A 126 20.28 -15.62 4.52
N LYS A 127 21.32 -15.91 3.72
CA LYS A 127 21.28 -15.72 2.26
C LYS A 127 20.37 -16.73 1.58
N THR A 128 20.32 -17.97 2.07
CA THR A 128 19.37 -19.00 1.64
C THR A 128 17.93 -18.54 1.87
N LEU A 129 17.61 -18.10 3.09
CA LEU A 129 16.29 -17.56 3.45
C LEU A 129 15.92 -16.40 2.53
N ASN A 130 16.83 -15.45 2.32
CA ASN A 130 16.60 -14.32 1.42
C ASN A 130 16.37 -14.75 -0.03
N LYS A 131 17.14 -15.70 -0.56
CA LYS A 131 16.98 -16.21 -1.94
C LYS A 131 15.62 -16.88 -2.11
N VAL A 132 15.27 -17.82 -1.23
CA VAL A 132 14.06 -18.65 -1.32
C VAL A 132 12.79 -17.82 -1.11
N LEU A 133 12.74 -17.00 -0.05
CA LEU A 133 11.53 -16.24 0.27
C LEU A 133 11.27 -15.10 -0.73
N LEU A 134 12.31 -14.45 -1.25
CA LEU A 134 12.11 -13.48 -2.34
C LEU A 134 11.65 -14.15 -3.62
N ALA A 135 12.21 -15.32 -3.97
CA ALA A 135 11.75 -16.05 -5.13
C ALA A 135 10.27 -16.46 -5.02
N TYR A 136 9.81 -16.89 -3.83
CA TYR A 136 8.38 -17.15 -3.58
C TYR A 136 7.56 -15.88 -3.85
N ALA A 137 7.95 -14.77 -3.23
CA ALA A 137 7.22 -13.50 -3.35
C ALA A 137 7.17 -12.99 -4.80
N ASP A 138 8.26 -13.15 -5.56
CA ASP A 138 8.34 -12.80 -6.97
C ASP A 138 7.42 -13.68 -7.84
N MET A 139 7.32 -14.98 -7.52
CA MET A 139 6.39 -15.90 -8.20
C MET A 139 4.93 -15.49 -7.95
N VAL A 140 4.57 -15.17 -6.70
CA VAL A 140 3.25 -14.64 -6.33
C VAL A 140 2.97 -13.37 -7.13
N HIS A 141 3.86 -12.39 -7.08
CA HIS A 141 3.70 -11.11 -7.76
C HIS A 141 3.52 -11.27 -9.28
N LYS A 142 4.28 -12.18 -9.91
CA LYS A 142 4.19 -12.45 -11.35
C LYS A 142 2.84 -13.05 -11.76
N ASP A 143 2.27 -13.91 -10.93
CA ASP A 143 1.01 -14.59 -11.24
C ASP A 143 -0.23 -13.90 -10.66
N PHE A 144 -0.07 -12.91 -9.78
CA PHE A 144 -1.16 -12.26 -9.05
C PHE A 144 -2.28 -11.74 -9.94
N SER A 145 -1.95 -11.06 -11.04
CA SER A 145 -2.93 -10.52 -11.99
C SER A 145 -3.80 -11.58 -12.67
N LYS A 146 -3.41 -12.85 -12.65
CA LYS A 146 -4.21 -13.97 -13.19
C LYS A 146 -5.28 -14.45 -12.21
N PHE A 147 -5.08 -14.18 -10.92
CA PHE A 147 -5.94 -14.62 -9.83
C PHE A 147 -6.67 -13.46 -9.13
N SER A 148 -6.31 -12.21 -9.43
CA SER A 148 -6.88 -11.00 -8.83
C SER A 148 -8.37 -10.80 -9.11
N SER A 149 -8.92 -11.45 -10.15
CA SER A 149 -10.36 -11.46 -10.42
C SER A 149 -11.16 -12.32 -9.44
N ASN A 150 -10.50 -13.23 -8.71
CA ASN A 150 -11.09 -14.04 -7.66
C ASN A 150 -10.57 -13.55 -6.30
N GLU A 151 -11.39 -12.76 -5.62
CA GLU A 151 -11.10 -12.14 -4.32
C GLU A 151 -10.54 -13.14 -3.30
N LYS A 152 -11.11 -14.36 -3.25
CA LYS A 152 -10.65 -15.41 -2.33
C LYS A 152 -9.22 -15.84 -2.64
N LEU A 153 -8.87 -16.04 -3.92
CA LEU A 153 -7.53 -16.45 -4.33
C LEU A 153 -6.51 -15.31 -4.16
N ALA A 154 -6.91 -14.08 -4.47
CA ALA A 154 -6.07 -12.89 -4.26
C ALA A 154 -5.72 -12.72 -2.78
N CYS A 155 -6.71 -12.86 -1.90
CA CYS A 155 -6.51 -12.89 -0.44
C CYS A 155 -5.56 -14.01 0.00
N ILE A 156 -5.72 -15.23 -0.52
CA ILE A 156 -4.83 -16.37 -0.19
C ILE A 156 -3.38 -16.05 -0.58
N LEU A 157 -3.15 -15.49 -1.77
CA LEU A 157 -1.81 -15.12 -2.23
C LEU A 157 -1.16 -14.03 -1.37
N MET A 158 -1.94 -13.01 -0.96
CA MET A 158 -1.46 -11.98 -0.02
C MET A 158 -1.18 -12.56 1.37
N ASN A 159 -2.04 -13.46 1.84
CA ASN A 159 -1.84 -14.20 3.09
C ASN A 159 -0.59 -15.08 3.04
N ASN A 160 -0.26 -15.66 1.88
CA ASN A 160 0.97 -16.42 1.72
C ASN A 160 2.20 -15.54 1.94
N VAL A 161 2.27 -14.38 1.28
CA VAL A 161 3.36 -13.40 1.43
C VAL A 161 3.45 -12.89 2.87
N GLN A 162 2.31 -12.60 3.51
CA GLN A 162 2.29 -12.21 4.92
C GLN A 162 2.79 -13.35 5.83
N GLN A 163 2.40 -14.59 5.54
CA GLN A 163 2.86 -15.75 6.30
C GLN A 163 4.38 -15.97 6.13
N LEU A 164 4.96 -15.65 4.97
CA LEU A 164 6.43 -15.63 4.82
C LEU A 164 7.09 -14.72 5.85
N ARG A 165 6.52 -13.53 6.09
CA ARG A 165 7.04 -12.57 7.08
C ARG A 165 6.92 -13.08 8.51
N VAL A 166 5.76 -13.62 8.87
CA VAL A 166 5.50 -14.14 10.23
C VAL A 166 6.44 -15.31 10.54
N GLN A 167 6.61 -16.23 9.59
CA GLN A 167 7.48 -17.40 9.80
C GLN A 167 8.96 -17.05 9.70
N LEU A 168 9.34 -16.05 8.89
CA LEU A 168 10.69 -15.50 8.89
C LEU A 168 11.07 -14.92 10.27
N GLU A 169 10.13 -14.24 10.95
CA GLU A 169 10.37 -13.71 12.30
C GLU A 169 10.63 -14.84 13.30
N LYS A 170 9.84 -15.92 13.25
CA LYS A 170 10.05 -17.10 14.09
C LYS A 170 11.41 -17.77 13.82
N ILE A 171 11.82 -17.84 12.55
CA ILE A 171 13.15 -18.33 12.17
C ILE A 171 14.24 -17.41 12.75
N TYR A 172 14.07 -16.09 12.66
CA TYR A 172 15.01 -15.11 13.23
C TYR A 172 15.18 -15.29 14.74
N GLU A 173 14.08 -15.40 15.49
CA GLU A 173 14.11 -15.72 16.93
C GLU A 173 14.83 -17.05 17.19
N THR A 174 14.53 -18.07 16.37
CA THR A 174 15.17 -19.38 16.49
C THR A 174 16.67 -19.35 16.17
N MET A 175 17.12 -18.46 15.28
CA MET A 175 18.55 -18.29 14.94
C MET A 175 19.35 -17.57 16.06
N GLY A 176 18.67 -16.87 16.97
CA GLY A 176 19.32 -16.16 18.08
C GLY A 176 18.71 -14.78 18.37
N GLY A 177 17.78 -14.28 17.55
CA GLY A 177 17.11 -13.00 17.77
C GLY A 177 18.10 -11.86 17.97
N ALA A 178 18.01 -11.17 19.11
CA ALA A 178 18.85 -10.02 19.45
C ALA A 178 20.35 -10.37 19.61
N GLU A 179 20.69 -11.63 19.87
CA GLU A 179 22.08 -12.10 20.02
C GLU A 179 22.72 -12.48 18.68
N LEU A 180 21.96 -12.42 17.59
CA LEU A 180 22.44 -12.78 16.25
C LEU A 180 23.40 -11.73 15.69
N ASP A 181 24.42 -12.20 14.96
CA ASP A 181 25.40 -11.35 14.27
C ASP A 181 24.73 -10.17 13.53
N PRO A 182 25.21 -8.91 13.69
CA PRO A 182 24.55 -7.73 13.13
C PRO A 182 24.37 -7.76 11.61
N VAL A 183 25.32 -8.35 10.88
CA VAL A 183 25.24 -8.46 9.42
C VAL A 183 24.16 -9.47 9.03
N CYS A 184 24.07 -10.59 9.73
CA CYS A 184 22.99 -11.57 9.56
C CYS A 184 21.62 -10.95 9.87
N SER A 185 21.50 -10.27 11.02
CA SER A 185 20.28 -9.55 11.41
C SER A 185 19.86 -8.53 10.35
N GLN A 186 20.81 -7.75 9.82
CA GLN A 186 20.54 -6.75 8.78
C GLN A 186 20.01 -7.38 7.48
N VAL A 187 20.50 -8.56 7.08
CA VAL A 187 19.99 -9.29 5.90
C VAL A 187 18.53 -9.69 6.11
N LEU A 188 18.19 -10.26 7.27
CA LEU A 188 16.83 -10.70 7.58
C LEU A 188 15.86 -9.53 7.76
N THR A 189 16.29 -8.44 8.38
CA THR A 189 15.51 -7.20 8.46
C THR A 189 15.26 -6.61 7.07
N ASN A 190 16.25 -6.62 6.18
CA ASN A 190 16.06 -6.17 4.80
C ASN A 190 15.10 -7.07 4.02
N LEU A 191 15.15 -8.38 4.27
CA LEU A 191 14.20 -9.33 3.71
C LEU A 191 12.77 -9.05 4.19
N GLN A 192 12.55 -8.83 5.50
CA GLN A 192 11.25 -8.40 6.05
C GLN A 192 10.70 -7.17 5.33
N LYS A 193 11.54 -6.15 5.13
CA LYS A 193 11.16 -4.92 4.40
C LYS A 193 10.79 -5.20 2.94
N LYS A 194 11.56 -6.03 2.25
CA LYS A 194 11.27 -6.40 0.85
C LYS A 194 9.96 -7.18 0.73
N LEU A 195 9.71 -8.14 1.62
CA LEU A 195 8.46 -8.89 1.66
C LEU A 195 7.26 -7.98 1.97
N ASN A 196 7.41 -7.03 2.89
CA ASN A 196 6.39 -5.99 3.12
C ASN A 196 6.13 -5.17 1.86
N SER A 197 7.18 -4.74 1.16
CA SER A 197 7.04 -4.00 -0.09
C SER A 197 6.34 -4.79 -1.19
N VAL A 198 6.51 -6.13 -1.25
CA VAL A 198 5.73 -6.97 -2.16
C VAL A 198 4.25 -6.96 -1.77
N LEU A 199 3.93 -7.11 -0.47
CA LEU A 199 2.55 -7.03 0.02
C LEU A 199 1.90 -5.67 -0.28
N ASP A 200 2.65 -4.58 -0.13
CA ASP A 200 2.21 -3.23 -0.48
C ASP A 200 1.89 -3.11 -1.99
N LYS A 201 2.68 -3.75 -2.86
CA LYS A 201 2.43 -3.77 -4.30
C LYS A 201 1.21 -4.63 -4.67
N LEU A 202 1.02 -5.78 -4.02
CA LEU A 202 -0.14 -6.65 -4.25
C LEU A 202 -1.44 -5.96 -3.80
N SER A 203 -1.44 -5.34 -2.62
CA SER A 203 -2.60 -4.59 -2.12
C SER A 203 -2.91 -3.35 -2.96
N GLY A 204 -1.90 -2.65 -3.48
CA GLY A 204 -2.10 -1.53 -4.40
C GLY A 204 -2.79 -1.92 -5.72
N GLN A 205 -2.58 -3.14 -6.21
CA GLN A 205 -3.22 -3.63 -7.43
C GLN A 205 -4.71 -3.98 -7.25
N GLU A 206 -5.18 -4.22 -6.01
CA GLU A 206 -6.61 -4.41 -5.70
C GLU A 206 -7.36 -3.09 -5.48
N VAL A 207 -6.68 -2.05 -4.97
CA VAL A 207 -7.26 -0.73 -4.69
C VAL A 207 -7.69 0.00 -5.98
N ASP A 208 -6.97 -0.19 -7.08
CA ASP A 208 -7.28 0.45 -8.37
C ASP A 208 -8.52 -0.13 -9.06
N ALA A 209 -8.96 -1.34 -8.68
CA ALA A 209 -10.19 -1.94 -9.21
C ALA A 209 -11.46 -1.41 -8.51
N VAL A 210 -11.30 -0.67 -7.41
CA VAL A 210 -12.29 -0.57 -6.33
C VAL A 210 -12.42 0.91 -5.86
N LEU A 211 -12.46 1.89 -6.76
CA LEU A 211 -12.69 3.32 -6.42
C LEU A 211 -14.03 3.92 -6.92
N GLU A 212 -14.96 3.06 -7.29
CA GLU A 212 -16.39 3.14 -6.91
C GLU A 212 -16.57 2.71 -5.42
N PRO A 213 -15.72 1.78 -4.92
CA PRO A 213 -15.44 1.47 -3.52
C PRO A 213 -14.53 2.42 -2.71
N LEU A 214 -14.88 3.70 -2.79
CA LEU A 214 -14.29 4.78 -2.00
C LEU A 214 -14.80 4.79 -0.53
N MET A 215 -15.95 4.16 -0.26
CA MET A 215 -16.53 4.09 1.09
C MET A 215 -15.95 2.96 1.97
N ASP A 216 -15.69 1.76 1.43
CA ASP A 216 -14.99 0.69 2.16
C ASP A 216 -13.52 1.06 2.47
N LEU A 217 -12.89 1.82 1.57
CA LEU A 217 -11.53 2.34 1.70
C LEU A 217 -11.39 3.33 2.87
N LEU A 218 -12.43 4.11 3.15
CA LEU A 218 -12.42 5.04 4.29
C LEU A 218 -12.52 4.27 5.61
N GLU A 219 -13.47 3.34 5.74
CA GLU A 219 -13.73 2.65 7.00
C GLU A 219 -12.58 1.71 7.39
N GLY A 220 -12.03 0.95 6.44
CA GLY A 220 -10.87 0.07 6.67
C GLY A 220 -9.55 0.82 6.92
N SER A 221 -9.29 1.93 6.22
CA SER A 221 -8.07 2.73 6.42
C SER A 221 -8.13 3.52 7.72
N LEU A 222 -9.29 4.12 8.04
CA LEU A 222 -9.48 4.82 9.30
C LEU A 222 -9.35 3.87 10.47
N GLN A 223 -10.00 2.70 10.43
CA GLN A 223 -9.90 1.70 11.50
C GLN A 223 -8.45 1.19 11.68
N ARG A 224 -7.70 1.03 10.59
CA ARG A 224 -6.27 0.66 10.64
C ARG A 224 -5.40 1.78 11.21
N TYR A 225 -5.63 3.04 10.84
CA TYR A 225 -4.95 4.19 11.46
C TYR A 225 -5.32 4.34 12.95
N PHE A 226 -6.59 4.11 13.31
CA PHE A 226 -7.06 4.11 14.71
C PHE A 226 -6.38 3.03 15.56
N GLN A 227 -6.06 1.87 14.97
CA GLN A 227 -5.42 0.75 15.66
C GLN A 227 -3.88 0.79 15.63
N GLN A 228 -3.26 1.41 14.62
CA GLN A 228 -1.81 1.31 14.37
C GLN A 228 -1.05 2.64 14.51
N CYS A 229 -1.73 3.79 14.65
CA CYS A 229 -1.06 5.10 14.77
C CYS A 229 -1.17 5.71 16.16
N GLU A 230 -0.10 6.37 16.61
CA GLU A 230 -0.09 7.15 17.84
C GLU A 230 -0.98 8.41 17.72
N LYS A 231 -1.62 8.82 18.82
CA LYS A 231 -2.80 9.71 18.82
C LYS A 231 -2.60 11.08 18.14
N THR A 232 -1.38 11.63 18.20
CA THR A 232 -1.02 12.92 17.58
C THR A 232 -0.75 12.77 16.09
N VAL A 233 -0.04 11.72 15.68
CA VAL A 233 0.25 11.38 14.27
C VAL A 233 -1.05 11.05 13.54
N LEU A 234 -1.91 10.24 14.18
CA LEU A 234 -3.24 9.93 13.71
C LEU A 234 -4.05 11.21 13.42
N LYS A 235 -4.09 12.17 14.35
CA LYS A 235 -4.83 13.42 14.14
C LYS A 235 -4.32 14.27 12.98
N TYR A 236 -3.02 14.25 12.66
CA TYR A 236 -2.51 14.95 11.48
C TYR A 236 -2.90 14.25 10.19
N ILE A 237 -2.76 12.92 10.15
CA ILE A 237 -3.13 12.09 9.01
C ILE A 237 -4.63 12.23 8.71
N LEU A 238 -5.48 12.18 9.75
CA LEU A 238 -6.92 12.32 9.60
C LEU A 238 -7.34 13.68 9.01
N LYS A 239 -6.67 14.78 9.39
CA LYS A 239 -7.00 16.12 8.86
C LYS A 239 -6.66 16.25 7.37
N GLU A 240 -5.51 15.71 6.97
CA GLU A 240 -5.07 15.80 5.57
C GLU A 240 -5.87 14.85 4.68
N LEU A 241 -6.18 13.64 5.16
CA LEU A 241 -7.09 12.72 4.47
C LEU A 241 -8.48 13.35 4.29
N TRP A 242 -9.03 13.93 5.36
CA TRP A 242 -10.29 14.67 5.29
C TRP A 242 -10.27 15.75 4.20
N ARG A 243 -9.21 16.57 4.16
CA ARG A 243 -9.04 17.63 3.17
C ARG A 243 -9.05 17.08 1.74
N ILE A 244 -8.27 16.02 1.49
CA ILE A 244 -8.16 15.40 0.17
C ILE A 244 -9.48 14.78 -0.27
N THR A 245 -10.16 14.06 0.63
CA THR A 245 -11.47 13.43 0.34
C THR A 245 -12.51 14.48 -0.08
N ILE A 246 -12.63 15.58 0.67
CA ILE A 246 -13.62 16.63 0.38
C ILE A 246 -13.30 17.39 -0.91
N VAL A 247 -12.03 17.74 -1.14
CA VAL A 247 -11.61 18.42 -2.39
C VAL A 247 -11.81 17.52 -3.62
N SER A 248 -11.60 16.21 -3.46
CA SER A 248 -11.86 15.26 -4.54
C SER A 248 -13.35 15.14 -4.85
N MET A 249 -14.19 15.06 -3.81
CA MET A 249 -15.65 15.06 -3.98
C MET A 249 -16.14 16.34 -4.66
N GLU A 250 -15.64 17.50 -4.25
CA GLU A 250 -15.99 18.77 -4.89
C GLU A 250 -15.67 18.77 -6.38
N LYS A 251 -14.46 18.35 -6.77
CA LYS A 251 -14.06 18.34 -8.18
C LYS A 251 -14.80 17.35 -9.05
N MET A 252 -15.15 16.18 -8.50
CA MET A 252 -15.81 15.12 -9.26
C MET A 252 -17.33 15.30 -9.35
N VAL A 253 -17.93 15.94 -8.35
CA VAL A 253 -19.39 16.04 -8.22
C VAL A 253 -19.92 17.40 -8.69
N VAL A 254 -19.12 18.48 -8.58
CA VAL A 254 -19.58 19.86 -8.82
C VAL A 254 -19.14 20.40 -10.19
N LEU A 255 -18.01 20.01 -10.76
CA LEU A 255 -17.53 20.61 -12.02
C LEU A 255 -18.08 19.86 -13.25
N PRO A 256 -18.76 20.53 -14.21
CA PRO A 256 -19.17 19.88 -15.46
C PRO A 256 -17.95 19.44 -16.27
N PRO A 257 -18.05 18.32 -17.03
CA PRO A 257 -16.96 17.88 -17.88
C PRO A 257 -16.80 18.85 -19.06
N LEU A 258 -15.80 19.74 -18.99
CA LEU A 258 -15.43 20.61 -20.11
C LEU A 258 -14.86 19.73 -21.25
N ALA A 259 -15.59 19.66 -22.36
CA ALA A 259 -15.34 18.72 -23.45
C ALA A 259 -14.07 18.99 -24.27
N ASP A 260 -13.37 20.12 -24.10
CA ASP A 260 -12.25 20.46 -24.97
C ASP A 260 -10.88 20.46 -24.26
N LYS A 261 -10.13 19.36 -24.43
CA LYS A 261 -8.78 19.15 -23.89
C LYS A 261 -7.72 20.09 -24.50
N THR A 262 -8.08 20.91 -25.49
CA THR A 262 -7.18 21.89 -26.11
C THR A 262 -6.93 23.10 -25.20
N LEU A 263 -7.89 23.50 -24.37
CA LEU A 263 -7.78 24.64 -23.43
C LEU A 263 -6.85 24.34 -22.23
N LEU A 264 -6.76 23.07 -21.84
CA LEU A 264 -5.89 22.63 -20.74
C LEU A 264 -4.39 22.65 -21.09
N LYS A 265 -4.02 22.71 -22.37
CA LYS A 265 -2.61 22.81 -22.80
C LYS A 265 -2.02 24.22 -22.67
N GLN A 266 -2.84 25.24 -22.42
CA GLN A 266 -2.37 26.63 -22.30
C GLN A 266 -2.13 27.11 -20.85
N LEU A 267 -2.31 26.26 -19.83
CA LEU A 267 -2.21 26.67 -18.43
C LEU A 267 -1.38 25.71 -17.58
N PRO A 268 -0.08 25.97 -17.38
CA PRO A 268 0.62 25.49 -16.20
C PRO A 268 0.30 26.47 -15.03
N ASN A 269 -0.39 25.99 -13.99
CA ASN A 269 -0.63 26.65 -12.68
C ASN A 269 -1.57 27.89 -12.59
N ALA A 270 -2.91 27.72 -12.63
CA ALA A 270 -3.85 28.81 -12.26
C ALA A 270 -4.80 28.46 -11.09
N LYS A 271 -5.06 29.45 -10.21
CA LYS A 271 -6.07 29.43 -9.13
C LYS A 271 -7.44 29.89 -9.69
N ILE A 272 -8.53 29.49 -9.02
CA ILE A 272 -9.95 29.62 -9.43
C ILE A 272 -10.40 31.05 -9.87
N GLN A 273 -9.65 32.10 -9.54
CA GLN A 273 -9.98 33.47 -9.94
C GLN A 273 -9.85 33.73 -11.46
N ASP A 274 -9.10 32.91 -12.20
CA ASP A 274 -8.94 33.07 -13.65
C ASP A 274 -10.08 32.47 -14.49
N VAL A 275 -10.94 31.63 -13.89
CA VAL A 275 -12.10 31.02 -14.56
C VAL A 275 -13.18 32.07 -14.88
N THR A 276 -13.28 33.13 -14.07
CA THR A 276 -14.19 34.26 -14.28
C THR A 276 -13.79 35.13 -15.48
N LYS A 277 -12.49 35.23 -15.79
CA LYS A 277 -12.00 35.91 -17.01
C LYS A 277 -12.27 35.11 -18.28
N LEU A 278 -12.26 33.78 -18.18
CA LEU A 278 -12.50 32.91 -19.33
C LEU A 278 -13.96 32.94 -19.80
N MET A 279 -14.91 33.08 -18.86
CA MET A 279 -16.33 33.31 -19.19
C MET A 279 -16.57 34.65 -19.89
N SER A 280 -15.77 35.69 -19.62
CA SER A 280 -15.93 37.00 -20.27
C SER A 280 -15.45 37.01 -21.73
N THR A 281 -14.42 36.24 -22.07
CA THR A 281 -13.91 36.12 -23.45
C THR A 281 -14.88 35.33 -24.34
N ASN A 282 -15.56 34.31 -23.80
CA ASN A 282 -16.55 33.54 -24.57
C ASN A 282 -17.85 34.31 -24.83
N ILE A 283 -18.16 35.36 -24.06
CA ILE A 283 -19.35 36.21 -24.29
C ILE A 283 -19.21 37.07 -25.56
N GLN A 284 -17.99 37.36 -26.03
CA GLN A 284 -17.80 38.10 -27.29
C GLN A 284 -18.14 37.27 -28.54
N ASN A 285 -18.10 35.94 -28.45
CA ASN A 285 -18.46 35.04 -29.55
C ASN A 285 -19.97 34.74 -29.65
N ILE A 286 -20.79 35.21 -28.69
CA ILE A 286 -22.24 34.96 -28.67
C ILE A 286 -23.01 35.84 -29.70
N LYS A 287 -22.36 36.83 -30.31
CA LYS A 287 -23.00 37.69 -31.33
C LYS A 287 -23.37 36.99 -32.65
N GLY A 288 -23.01 35.71 -32.83
CA GLY A 288 -23.21 34.98 -34.08
C GLY A 288 -24.18 33.79 -34.06
N MET A 289 -24.79 33.44 -32.92
CA MET A 289 -25.67 32.26 -32.83
C MET A 289 -27.13 32.65 -33.08
N SER A 290 -27.61 32.46 -34.30
CA SER A 290 -29.00 32.73 -34.72
C SER A 290 -29.98 31.57 -34.46
N SER A 291 -29.49 30.44 -33.95
CA SER A 291 -30.26 29.23 -33.77
C SER A 291 -30.53 28.96 -32.29
N VAL A 292 -31.79 29.07 -31.88
CA VAL A 292 -32.29 28.65 -30.55
C VAL A 292 -31.97 27.19 -30.28
N LYS A 293 -31.80 26.38 -31.34
CA LYS A 293 -31.42 24.97 -31.27
C LYS A 293 -29.98 24.78 -30.78
N ASP A 294 -29.05 25.63 -31.19
CA ASP A 294 -27.64 25.54 -30.75
C ASP A 294 -27.49 26.03 -29.30
N MET A 295 -28.30 27.00 -28.90
CA MET A 295 -28.46 27.42 -27.49
C MET A 295 -29.11 26.32 -26.63
N MET A 296 -30.12 25.62 -27.15
CA MET A 296 -30.77 24.50 -26.48
C MET A 296 -29.87 23.27 -26.39
N ASP A 297 -29.03 23.01 -27.39
CA ASP A 297 -28.11 21.88 -27.40
C ASP A 297 -26.91 22.15 -26.45
N MET A 298 -26.42 23.40 -26.36
CA MET A 298 -25.51 23.83 -25.28
C MET A 298 -26.13 23.76 -23.88
N ALA A 299 -27.43 24.08 -23.75
CA ALA A 299 -28.16 23.95 -22.49
C ALA A 299 -28.43 22.48 -22.10
N ARG A 300 -28.60 21.58 -23.09
CA ARG A 300 -28.66 20.13 -22.89
C ARG A 300 -27.31 19.52 -22.48
N GLU A 301 -26.19 20.09 -22.94
CA GLU A 301 -24.88 19.71 -22.39
C GLU A 301 -24.68 20.18 -20.94
N CYS A 302 -25.43 21.20 -20.49
CA CYS A 302 -25.53 21.62 -19.09
C CYS A 302 -26.51 20.76 -18.24
N GLU A 303 -27.27 19.81 -18.82
CA GLU A 303 -28.27 18.99 -18.09
C GLU A 303 -27.67 17.92 -17.16
N ARG A 304 -26.35 17.84 -16.96
CA ARG A 304 -25.75 17.04 -15.88
C ARG A 304 -25.62 17.83 -14.56
N SER A 305 -26.55 18.73 -14.27
CA SER A 305 -26.65 19.36 -12.95
C SER A 305 -27.30 18.39 -11.95
N LEU A 306 -26.75 18.28 -10.74
CA LEU A 306 -27.30 17.45 -9.67
C LEU A 306 -28.74 17.83 -9.36
N THR A 307 -29.64 16.86 -9.29
CA THR A 307 -31.03 17.07 -8.87
C THR A 307 -31.11 17.37 -7.36
N PRO A 308 -32.18 18.03 -6.87
CA PRO A 308 -32.38 18.24 -5.43
C PRO A 308 -32.31 16.94 -4.62
N LYS A 309 -32.84 15.83 -5.17
CA LYS A 309 -32.78 14.50 -4.56
C LYS A 309 -31.34 13.97 -4.48
N GLN A 310 -30.53 14.17 -5.53
CA GLN A 310 -29.11 13.80 -5.53
C GLN A 310 -28.29 14.67 -4.56
N CYS A 311 -28.64 15.95 -4.40
CA CYS A 311 -28.02 16.82 -3.41
C CYS A 311 -28.34 16.33 -1.98
N THR A 312 -29.59 15.95 -1.69
CA THR A 312 -29.96 15.34 -0.40
C THR A 312 -29.21 14.04 -0.13
N VAL A 313 -29.04 13.19 -1.16
CA VAL A 313 -28.25 11.95 -1.04
C VAL A 313 -26.78 12.25 -0.77
N LEU A 314 -26.22 13.27 -1.41
CA LEU A 314 -24.84 13.67 -1.22
C LEU A 314 -24.60 14.33 0.15
N ASP A 315 -25.52 15.15 0.63
CA ASP A 315 -25.49 15.69 2.00
C ASP A 315 -25.50 14.56 3.03
N ALA A 316 -26.36 13.55 2.84
CA ALA A 316 -26.38 12.35 3.68
C ALA A 316 -25.06 11.54 3.59
N ALA A 317 -24.46 11.43 2.40
CA ALA A 317 -23.16 10.77 2.23
C ALA A 317 -22.02 11.55 2.93
N LEU A 318 -22.04 12.88 2.90
CA LEU A 318 -21.09 13.73 3.62
C LEU A 318 -21.25 13.62 5.14
N ASP A 319 -22.48 13.46 5.63
CA ASP A 319 -22.74 13.17 7.05
C ASP A 319 -22.17 11.80 7.47
N ALA A 320 -22.33 10.76 6.63
CA ALA A 320 -21.75 9.45 6.88
C ALA A 320 -20.20 9.49 6.92
N ILE A 321 -19.57 10.15 5.94
CA ILE A 321 -18.11 10.30 5.88
C ILE A 321 -17.57 11.07 7.10
N LYS A 322 -18.28 12.11 7.56
CA LYS A 322 -17.92 12.84 8.80
C LYS A 322 -17.93 11.93 10.02
N GLU A 323 -18.94 11.09 10.17
CA GLU A 323 -19.02 10.17 11.31
C GLU A 323 -17.88 9.13 11.27
N CYS A 324 -17.47 8.65 10.09
CA CYS A 324 -16.30 7.77 9.95
C CYS A 324 -15.00 8.44 10.47
N PHE A 325 -14.72 9.68 10.07
CA PHE A 325 -13.52 10.42 10.54
C PHE A 325 -13.60 10.86 12.01
N HIS A 326 -14.81 10.94 12.57
CA HIS A 326 -15.02 11.23 13.98
C HIS A 326 -14.75 10.01 14.86
N ALA A 327 -15.20 8.82 14.41
CA ALA A 327 -15.01 7.52 15.05
C ALA A 327 -15.29 7.55 16.57
N GLY A 328 -16.46 8.06 16.97
CA GLY A 328 -16.88 8.09 18.37
C GLY A 328 -15.98 8.92 19.30
N GLY A 329 -15.20 9.87 18.78
CA GLY A 329 -14.32 10.75 19.55
C GLY A 329 -12.84 10.32 19.58
N GLN A 330 -12.49 9.20 18.93
CA GLN A 330 -11.10 8.77 18.77
C GLN A 330 -10.37 9.51 17.63
N GLY A 331 -11.12 10.04 16.66
CA GLY A 331 -10.60 10.79 15.51
C GLY A 331 -10.62 12.31 15.71
N LEU A 332 -11.16 13.02 14.71
CA LEU A 332 -11.22 14.47 14.73
C LEU A 332 -12.44 14.98 15.52
N LYS A 333 -12.30 16.12 16.20
CA LYS A 333 -13.41 16.73 16.96
C LYS A 333 -14.47 17.23 15.99
N LYS A 334 -15.76 17.11 16.34
CA LYS A 334 -16.87 17.61 15.51
C LYS A 334 -16.70 19.11 15.15
N SER A 335 -16.20 19.91 16.09
CA SER A 335 -15.89 21.34 15.88
C SER A 335 -14.80 21.61 14.83
N PHE A 336 -13.99 20.63 14.44
CA PHE A 336 -13.00 20.76 13.37
C PHE A 336 -13.68 20.74 12.00
N PHE A 337 -14.61 19.81 11.78
CA PHE A 337 -15.31 19.69 10.49
C PHE A 337 -16.16 20.91 10.18
N GLU A 338 -16.88 21.45 11.17
CA GLU A 338 -17.70 22.66 11.00
C GLU A 338 -16.87 23.91 10.62
N LYS A 339 -15.58 23.90 10.94
CA LYS A 339 -14.63 24.98 10.62
C LYS A 339 -13.75 24.67 9.40
N SER A 340 -13.92 23.51 8.75
CA SER A 340 -13.12 23.11 7.59
C SER A 340 -13.50 23.99 6.38
N PRO A 341 -12.55 24.74 5.80
CA PRO A 341 -12.83 25.61 4.67
C PRO A 341 -13.20 24.81 3.41
N GLU A 342 -12.68 23.59 3.26
CA GLU A 342 -12.99 22.69 2.14
C GLU A 342 -14.44 22.20 2.21
N LEU A 343 -14.91 21.83 3.41
CA LEU A 343 -16.31 21.43 3.60
C LEU A 343 -17.26 22.61 3.38
N GLN A 344 -16.89 23.81 3.81
CA GLN A 344 -17.66 25.02 3.56
C GLN A 344 -17.73 25.34 2.05
N SER A 345 -16.61 25.18 1.33
CA SER A 345 -16.56 25.32 -0.14
C SER A 345 -17.51 24.35 -0.83
N LEU A 346 -17.43 23.06 -0.46
CA LEU A 346 -18.30 22.02 -1.02
C LEU A 346 -19.78 22.28 -0.70
N LYS A 347 -20.13 22.60 0.55
CA LYS A 347 -21.52 22.92 0.94
C LYS A 347 -22.04 24.15 0.21
N TYR A 348 -21.21 25.18 0.07
CA TYR A 348 -21.56 26.36 -0.72
C TYR A 348 -21.82 25.95 -2.18
N ALA A 349 -20.93 25.17 -2.77
CA ALA A 349 -21.07 24.67 -4.12
C ALA A 349 -22.37 23.85 -4.31
N LEU A 350 -22.69 22.96 -3.37
CA LEU A 350 -23.94 22.17 -3.39
C LEU A 350 -25.19 23.03 -3.20
N SER A 351 -25.11 24.07 -2.36
CA SER A 351 -26.22 25.03 -2.20
C SER A 351 -26.55 25.76 -3.49
N LEU A 352 -25.60 25.89 -4.43
CA LEU A 352 -25.88 26.49 -5.73
C LEU A 352 -26.76 25.60 -6.62
N TYR A 353 -26.78 24.28 -6.38
CA TYR A 353 -27.63 23.33 -7.11
C TYR A 353 -29.02 23.16 -6.48
N THR A 354 -29.19 23.56 -5.22
CA THR A 354 -30.46 23.45 -4.49
C THR A 354 -31.22 24.77 -4.35
N GLN A 355 -30.60 25.90 -4.71
CA GLN A 355 -31.24 27.21 -4.72
C GLN A 355 -32.18 27.39 -5.92
N THR A 356 -33.27 28.12 -5.71
CA THR A 356 -34.12 28.54 -6.82
C THR A 356 -33.39 29.56 -7.70
N THR A 357 -33.68 29.57 -9.00
CA THR A 357 -33.08 30.49 -9.97
C THR A 357 -33.15 31.95 -9.49
N GLU A 358 -34.21 32.34 -8.78
CA GLU A 358 -34.41 33.68 -8.21
C GLU A 358 -33.42 34.05 -7.08
N GLN A 359 -33.03 33.09 -6.24
CA GLN A 359 -32.06 33.29 -5.16
C GLN A 359 -30.61 33.37 -5.68
N LEU A 360 -30.29 32.56 -6.70
CA LEU A 360 -29.00 32.61 -7.40
C LEU A 360 -28.80 33.96 -8.11
N ILE A 361 -29.86 34.48 -8.75
CA ILE A 361 -29.87 35.81 -9.36
C ILE A 361 -29.66 36.91 -8.32
N LYS A 362 -30.33 36.86 -7.16
CA LYS A 362 -30.09 37.82 -6.07
C LYS A 362 -28.65 37.79 -5.55
N THR A 363 -28.10 36.60 -5.31
CA THR A 363 -26.72 36.42 -4.81
C THR A 363 -25.68 36.89 -5.84
N PHE A 364 -25.92 36.62 -7.13
CA PHE A 364 -25.09 37.14 -8.21
C PHE A 364 -25.16 38.66 -8.32
N ILE A 365 -26.35 39.26 -8.26
CA ILE A 365 -26.52 40.73 -8.26
C ILE A 365 -25.83 41.37 -7.04
N GLN A 366 -25.85 40.72 -5.88
CA GLN A 366 -25.21 41.21 -4.65
C GLN A 366 -23.68 41.10 -4.71
N SER A 367 -23.16 40.01 -5.29
CA SER A 367 -21.73 39.82 -5.62
C SER A 367 -21.24 40.83 -6.67
N GLN A 368 -22.04 41.09 -7.71
CA GLN A 368 -21.76 42.12 -8.72
C GLN A 368 -21.82 43.55 -8.14
N LYS A 369 -22.65 43.82 -7.13
CA LYS A 369 -22.62 45.10 -6.38
C LYS A 369 -21.34 45.27 -5.56
N GLN A 370 -20.79 44.19 -5.00
CA GLN A 370 -19.52 44.22 -4.26
C GLN A 370 -18.30 44.34 -5.20
N GLN A 371 -18.31 43.70 -6.37
CA GLN A 371 -17.28 43.87 -7.42
C GLN A 371 -17.43 45.20 -8.18
N GLY A 372 -18.67 45.68 -8.36
CA GLY A 372 -19.01 46.96 -9.00
C GLY A 372 -18.62 48.20 -8.17
N SER A 373 -18.15 48.01 -6.94
CA SER A 373 -17.41 49.05 -6.18
C SER A 373 -16.09 49.45 -6.86
N LEU A 374 -15.53 48.59 -7.73
CA LEU A 374 -14.25 48.82 -8.44
C LEU A 374 -14.40 49.15 -9.93
N LEU A 375 -15.61 49.08 -10.50
CA LEU A 375 -15.88 49.43 -11.91
C LEU A 375 -17.17 50.25 -12.02
N ARG A 376 -17.23 51.39 -11.33
CA ARG A 376 -18.12 52.48 -11.73
C ARG A 376 -17.51 53.19 -12.94
N THR A 377 -17.78 52.68 -14.14
CA THR A 377 -17.98 53.49 -15.36
C THR A 377 -18.42 52.57 -16.49
N ASN A 378 -19.43 53.01 -17.24
CA ASN A 378 -20.00 52.40 -18.45
C ASN A 378 -21.08 51.32 -18.25
N SER A 379 -22.27 51.85 -17.97
CA SER A 379 -23.60 51.31 -18.26
C SER A 379 -23.69 50.54 -19.58
N ASN A 380 -23.77 49.21 -19.48
CA ASN A 380 -24.11 48.34 -20.62
C ASN A 380 -25.65 48.16 -20.69
N PRO A 381 -26.32 48.58 -21.80
CA PRO A 381 -27.77 48.54 -21.95
C PRO A 381 -28.40 47.15 -21.77
N LEU A 382 -27.63 46.09 -22.06
CA LEU A 382 -28.07 44.70 -21.92
C LEU A 382 -28.34 44.31 -20.47
N VAL A 383 -27.55 44.83 -19.52
CA VAL A 383 -27.75 44.58 -18.08
C VAL A 383 -29.06 45.24 -17.61
N SER A 384 -29.37 46.43 -18.13
CA SER A 384 -30.64 47.10 -17.84
C SER A 384 -31.85 46.39 -18.45
N ALA A 385 -31.70 45.72 -19.60
CA ALA A 385 -32.79 45.01 -20.25
C ALA A 385 -33.12 43.67 -19.54
N VAL A 386 -32.09 42.94 -19.10
CA VAL A 386 -32.25 41.68 -18.34
C VAL A 386 -32.89 41.94 -16.97
N LEU A 387 -32.52 43.04 -16.31
CA LEU A 387 -33.15 43.44 -15.04
C LEU A 387 -34.63 43.87 -15.19
N LYS A 388 -35.03 44.38 -16.36
CA LYS A 388 -36.44 44.74 -16.66
C LYS A 388 -37.30 43.53 -17.03
N LEU A 389 -36.75 42.53 -17.72
CA LEU A 389 -37.47 41.30 -18.09
C LEU A 389 -37.74 40.37 -16.90
N GLY A 390 -36.87 40.40 -15.87
CA GLY A 390 -37.03 39.62 -14.64
C GLY A 390 -37.96 40.24 -13.58
N GLY A 391 -38.62 41.38 -13.86
CA GLY A 391 -39.54 42.03 -12.92
C GLY A 391 -38.92 42.61 -11.64
N ILE A 392 -37.58 42.70 -11.56
CA ILE A 392 -36.85 43.16 -10.35
C ILE A 392 -36.88 44.69 -10.20
N LEU A 393 -37.29 45.42 -11.24
CA LEU A 393 -37.57 46.85 -11.18
C LEU A 393 -39.03 47.09 -11.56
N CYS A 394 -39.84 47.50 -10.58
CA CYS A 394 -41.04 48.30 -10.80
C CYS A 394 -40.75 49.74 -10.32
N PRO A 395 -41.49 50.75 -10.85
CA PRO A 395 -40.96 52.08 -11.23
C PRO A 395 -40.24 52.88 -10.16
#